data_AF-A0A938T596-F1
#
_entry.id   AF-A0A938T596-F1
#
_cell.length_a   1.000
_cell.length_b   1.000
_cell.length_c   1.000
_cell.angle_alpha   90.00
_cell.angle_beta   90.00
_cell.angle_gamma   90.00
#
_symmetry.space_group_name_H-M   'P 1'
#
loop_
_entity.id
_entity.type
_entity.pdbx_description
1 polymer ?
#
loop_
_entity_poly.entity_id
_entity_poly.type
_entity_poly.pdbx_seq_one_letter_code
_entity_poly.pdbx_strand_id
1 'polypeptide(L)'
;MKKLNFFLLVVFLLFSGHLYSQVEDPYIDRAVYNPRTFVPMIYSPDAVVTIGDYDNFNIGTDFAEVWVAGNPRNPKEFAGAWNNTSSAYGVRTWITKNGYDWTNYNPTWGATMWGDPVTAYDSLGNLFVDNMYGPSSIQGTRIAKTSDGGTTWMVVNGNTGNDKNWIAADQTTGPYANYIYGVMTPGNVKR
;
A
#
# COMPACT_ATOMS: atom_id res chain seq x y z
N MET A 1 17.14 -53.83 -19.09
CA MET A 1 16.59 -52.45 -19.20
C MET A 1 15.29 -52.23 -18.42
N LYS A 2 14.32 -53.17 -18.37
CA LYS A 2 13.04 -52.94 -17.64
C LYS A 2 13.14 -52.82 -16.11
N LYS A 3 14.10 -53.50 -15.46
CA LYS A 3 14.25 -53.49 -13.98
C LYS A 3 14.89 -52.21 -13.43
N LEU A 4 15.73 -51.53 -14.22
CA LEU A 4 16.40 -50.30 -13.81
C LEU A 4 15.41 -49.12 -13.71
N ASN A 5 14.44 -49.06 -14.64
CA ASN A 5 13.42 -48.02 -14.66
C ASN A 5 12.43 -48.15 -13.48
N PHE A 6 12.12 -49.38 -13.06
CA PHE A 6 11.25 -49.60 -11.90
C PHE A 6 11.94 -49.18 -10.59
N PHE A 7 13.23 -49.49 -10.46
CA PHE A 7 14.03 -49.09 -9.30
C PHE A 7 14.14 -47.56 -9.19
N LEU A 8 14.39 -46.86 -10.31
CA LEU A 8 14.44 -45.40 -10.34
C LEU A 8 13.09 -44.75 -9.98
N LEU A 9 11.96 -45.33 -10.40
CA LEU A 9 10.63 -44.85 -10.06
C LEU A 9 10.34 -44.99 -8.55
N VAL A 10 10.71 -46.13 -7.96
CA VAL A 10 10.53 -46.38 -6.52
C VAL A 10 11.41 -45.43 -5.69
N VAL A 11 12.65 -45.19 -6.13
CA VAL A 11 13.53 -44.19 -5.51
C VAL A 11 12.90 -42.79 -5.59
N PHE A 12 12.36 -42.38 -6.75
CA PHE A 12 11.70 -41.08 -6.90
C PHE A 12 10.48 -40.90 -5.97
N LEU A 13 9.70 -41.96 -5.75
CA LEU A 13 8.54 -41.97 -4.86
C LEU A 13 8.91 -42.00 -3.38
N LEU A 14 10.06 -42.58 -3.03
CA LEU A 14 10.56 -42.59 -1.64
C LEU A 14 11.20 -41.25 -1.25
N PHE A 15 11.66 -40.45 -2.22
CA PHE A 15 12.25 -39.12 -1.99
C PHE A 15 11.29 -37.94 -2.25
N SER A 16 10.03 -38.18 -2.65
CA SER A 16 9.01 -37.13 -2.81
C SER A 16 8.45 -36.62 -1.47
N GLY A 17 9.32 -36.53 -0.45
CA GLY A 17 8.97 -36.12 0.90
C GLY A 17 8.27 -34.77 0.91
N HIS A 18 7.05 -34.78 1.44
CA HIS A 18 6.29 -33.67 1.97
C HIS A 18 6.36 -32.35 1.19
N LEU A 19 5.54 -32.26 0.13
CA LEU A 19 4.98 -30.97 -0.25
C LEU A 19 4.03 -30.54 0.86
N TYR A 20 4.51 -29.73 1.80
CA TYR A 20 3.63 -28.98 2.68
C TYR A 20 2.95 -27.91 1.83
N SER A 21 1.72 -28.14 1.39
CA SER A 21 0.85 -26.99 1.19
C SER A 21 0.58 -26.42 2.57
N GLN A 22 0.60 -25.10 2.70
CA GLN A 22 0.04 -24.49 3.91
C GLN A 22 -1.41 -24.99 3.99
N VAL A 23 -1.76 -25.66 5.09
CA VAL A 23 -3.15 -25.99 5.40
C VAL A 23 -3.76 -24.68 5.92
N GLU A 24 -3.96 -23.75 5.00
CA GLU A 24 -4.64 -22.50 5.26
C GLU A 24 -6.12 -22.71 4.95
N ASP A 25 -6.95 -22.64 5.99
CA ASP A 25 -8.39 -22.63 5.83
C ASP A 25 -8.79 -21.19 5.44
N PRO A 26 -9.31 -20.95 4.23
CA PRO A 26 -9.61 -19.60 3.77
C PRO A 26 -10.76 -18.93 4.55
N TYR A 27 -11.44 -19.65 5.44
CA TYR A 27 -12.50 -19.12 6.29
C TYR A 27 -12.05 -18.80 7.72
N ILE A 28 -10.78 -19.04 8.06
CA ILE A 28 -10.23 -18.80 9.40
C ILE A 28 -9.01 -17.90 9.27
N ASP A 29 -9.14 -16.66 9.75
CA ASP A 29 -8.01 -15.75 9.88
C ASP A 29 -7.05 -16.28 10.96
N ARG A 30 -5.86 -16.70 10.56
CA ARG A 30 -4.80 -17.15 11.47
C ARG A 30 -3.62 -16.21 11.32
N ALA A 31 -3.09 -15.73 12.43
CA ALA A 31 -1.79 -15.05 12.42
C ALA A 31 -0.76 -15.97 11.75
N VAL A 32 -0.01 -15.44 10.77
CA VAL A 32 1.04 -16.15 10.04
C VAL A 32 1.92 -16.90 11.05
N TYR A 33 2.02 -18.21 10.89
CA TYR A 33 2.88 -19.04 11.73
C TYR A 33 4.31 -18.52 11.58
N ASN A 34 4.82 -17.85 12.61
CA ASN A 34 6.15 -17.25 12.59
C ASN A 34 7.20 -18.37 12.55
N PRO A 35 7.93 -18.60 11.45
CA PRO A 35 8.99 -19.59 11.40
C PRO A 35 10.25 -18.98 12.02
N ARG A 36 10.17 -18.59 13.30
CA ARG A 36 11.22 -17.93 14.08
C ARG A 36 12.40 -18.86 14.43
N THR A 37 12.58 -19.95 13.69
CA THR A 37 13.64 -20.95 13.88
C THR A 37 14.64 -21.02 12.74
N PHE A 38 14.50 -20.21 11.68
CA PHE A 38 15.58 -20.05 10.71
C PHE A 38 16.64 -19.10 11.27
N VAL A 39 17.73 -19.68 11.78
CA VAL A 39 18.99 -18.96 12.00
C VAL A 39 19.47 -18.48 10.62
N PRO A 40 19.67 -17.17 10.39
CA PRO A 40 20.08 -16.68 9.07
C PRO A 40 21.42 -17.31 8.68
N MET A 41 21.43 -18.10 7.61
CA MET A 41 22.67 -18.57 6.98
C MET A 41 23.32 -17.38 6.27
N ILE A 42 24.58 -17.14 6.65
CA ILE A 42 25.66 -16.40 5.96
C ILE A 42 25.18 -15.44 4.86
N TYR A 43 25.12 -14.17 5.26
CA TYR A 43 24.89 -12.99 4.44
C TYR A 43 25.79 -12.96 3.19
N SER A 44 25.15 -12.98 2.01
CA SER A 44 25.78 -12.61 0.73
C SER A 44 25.53 -11.11 0.51
N PRO A 45 26.56 -10.28 0.34
CA PRO A 45 26.42 -8.83 0.32
C PRO A 45 25.99 -8.33 -1.06
N ASP A 46 24.69 -8.33 -1.31
CA ASP A 46 24.04 -7.30 -2.12
C ASP A 46 23.25 -6.44 -1.12
N ALA A 47 23.88 -5.35 -0.69
CA ALA A 47 23.52 -4.63 0.53
C ALA A 47 22.10 -4.04 0.51
N VAL A 48 21.17 -4.76 1.12
CA VAL A 48 19.87 -4.23 1.57
C VAL A 48 20.10 -3.56 2.93
N VAL A 49 19.81 -2.25 3.00
CA VAL A 49 19.87 -1.47 4.25
C VAL A 49 18.71 -1.90 5.15
N THR A 50 18.93 -2.94 5.94
CA THR A 50 18.03 -3.39 7.00
C THR A 50 18.38 -2.67 8.30
N ILE A 51 17.36 -2.24 9.07
CA ILE A 51 17.55 -1.67 10.41
C ILE A 51 17.39 -2.79 11.45
N GLY A 52 18.48 -3.19 12.09
CA GLY A 52 18.47 -4.04 13.29
C GLY A 52 17.95 -5.46 13.09
N ASP A 53 18.38 -6.13 12.01
CA ASP A 53 18.04 -7.53 11.67
C ASP A 53 16.57 -7.79 11.32
N TYR A 54 15.80 -6.74 11.03
CA TYR A 54 14.45 -6.84 10.46
C TYR A 54 14.46 -6.46 8.98
N ASP A 55 13.53 -7.04 8.19
CA ASP A 55 13.22 -6.65 6.80
C ASP A 55 12.51 -5.27 6.75
N ASN A 56 13.08 -4.27 7.44
CA ASN A 56 12.57 -2.91 7.52
C ASN A 56 13.29 -2.04 6.50
N PHE A 57 12.53 -1.37 5.64
CA PHE A 57 13.04 -0.35 4.72
C PHE A 57 12.89 1.04 5.35
N ASN A 58 13.98 1.82 5.37
CA ASN A 58 13.89 3.23 5.73
C ASN A 58 13.35 4.03 4.55
N ILE A 59 12.11 4.49 4.67
CA ILE A 59 11.39 5.25 3.64
C ILE A 59 11.46 6.77 3.83
N GLY A 60 12.21 7.26 4.83
CA GLY A 60 12.52 8.68 5.00
C GLY A 60 12.45 9.20 6.44
N THR A 61 12.25 10.51 6.57
CA THR A 61 12.24 11.24 7.85
C THR A 61 10.88 11.82 8.23
N ASP A 62 9.81 11.32 7.62
CA ASP A 62 8.42 11.73 7.92
C ASP A 62 7.80 10.76 8.91
N PHE A 63 7.27 11.26 10.03
CA PHE A 63 7.10 10.45 11.25
C PHE A 63 5.69 10.41 11.85
N ALA A 64 4.63 10.81 11.15
CA ALA A 64 3.27 10.76 11.71
C ALA A 64 2.20 10.33 10.70
N GLU A 65 1.27 9.52 11.20
CA GLU A 65 -0.03 9.18 10.58
C GLU A 65 0.10 8.81 9.10
N VAL A 66 0.83 7.72 8.86
CA VAL A 66 1.04 7.19 7.52
C VAL A 66 -0.13 6.34 7.05
N TRP A 67 -0.47 6.48 5.77
CA TRP A 67 -1.29 5.53 5.06
C TRP A 67 -0.59 5.06 3.77
N VAL A 68 -0.59 3.75 3.51
CA VAL A 68 0.07 3.15 2.36
C VAL A 68 -0.92 2.32 1.55
N ALA A 69 -0.86 2.45 0.23
CA ALA A 69 -1.60 1.65 -0.74
C ALA A 69 -0.66 1.04 -1.78
N GLY A 70 -0.94 -0.20 -2.19
CA GLY A 70 -0.24 -0.89 -3.27
C GLY A 70 -1.04 -0.84 -4.57
N ASN A 71 -0.35 -0.71 -5.71
CA ASN A 71 -0.99 -0.75 -7.02
C ASN A 71 -1.40 -2.20 -7.35
N PRO A 72 -2.70 -2.51 -7.52
CA PRO A 72 -3.15 -3.87 -7.82
C PRO A 72 -2.71 -4.35 -9.21
N ARG A 73 -2.25 -3.45 -10.09
CA ARG A 73 -1.70 -3.77 -11.43
C ARG A 73 -0.20 -4.01 -11.42
N ASN A 74 0.51 -3.59 -10.38
CA ASN A 74 1.95 -3.70 -10.29
C ASN A 74 2.38 -3.92 -8.83
N PRO A 75 2.74 -5.16 -8.45
CA PRO A 75 3.10 -5.49 -7.05
C PRO A 75 4.41 -4.84 -6.59
N LYS A 76 5.11 -4.11 -7.45
CA LYS A 76 6.31 -3.33 -7.11
C LYS A 76 6.00 -1.85 -6.91
N GLU A 77 4.78 -1.41 -7.16
CA GLU A 77 4.40 0.00 -7.02
C GLU A 77 3.57 0.21 -5.77
N PHE A 78 4.06 1.11 -4.90
CA PHE A 78 3.41 1.49 -3.66
C PHE A 78 3.45 2.99 -3.50
N ALA A 79 2.44 3.53 -2.82
CA ALA A 79 2.37 4.92 -2.45
C ALA A 79 2.03 5.05 -0.97
N GLY A 80 2.86 5.79 -0.24
CA GLY A 80 2.61 6.17 1.13
C GLY A 80 2.39 7.67 1.22
N ALA A 81 1.50 8.12 2.11
CA ALA A 81 1.32 9.51 2.41
C ALA A 81 1.46 9.74 3.92
N TRP A 82 2.25 10.74 4.29
CA TRP A 82 2.53 11.10 5.68
C TRP A 82 1.92 12.46 6.01
N ASN A 83 1.41 12.57 7.23
CA ASN A 83 0.98 13.84 7.76
C ASN A 83 2.15 14.84 7.75
N ASN A 84 1.93 16.00 7.14
CA ASN A 84 2.91 17.08 7.15
C ASN A 84 2.22 18.44 7.22
N THR A 85 2.02 18.94 8.43
CA THR A 85 1.47 20.28 8.69
C THR A 85 2.48 21.42 8.53
N SER A 86 3.77 21.11 8.34
CA SER A 86 4.85 22.11 8.23
C SER A 86 5.25 22.45 6.79
N SER A 87 4.66 21.79 5.79
CA SER A 87 4.91 22.02 4.37
C SER A 87 3.72 22.74 3.72
N ALA A 88 3.98 23.51 2.67
CA ALA A 88 2.94 24.13 1.83
C ALA A 88 1.98 23.11 1.18
N TYR A 89 2.30 21.81 1.26
CA TYR A 89 1.56 20.72 0.64
C TYR A 89 0.66 19.97 1.62
N GLY A 90 0.78 20.14 2.95
CA GLY A 90 -0.06 19.42 3.94
C GLY A 90 0.17 17.93 4.10
N VAL A 91 0.93 17.34 3.18
CA VAL A 91 1.20 15.92 3.06
C VAL A 91 2.54 15.74 2.37
N ARG A 92 3.20 14.63 2.67
CA ARG A 92 4.28 14.10 1.83
C ARG A 92 3.90 12.74 1.27
N THR A 93 3.66 12.70 -0.03
CA THR A 93 3.34 11.49 -0.78
C THR A 93 4.62 10.92 -1.39
N TRP A 94 5.04 9.77 -0.91
CA TRP A 94 6.17 9.02 -1.44
C TRP A 94 5.67 7.86 -2.30
N ILE A 95 6.22 7.72 -3.50
CA ILE A 95 5.85 6.67 -4.44
C ILE A 95 7.11 5.90 -4.82
N THR A 96 7.02 4.57 -4.80
CA THR A 96 8.00 3.69 -5.43
C THR A 96 7.39 2.99 -6.62
N LYS A 97 8.17 2.80 -7.70
CA LYS A 97 7.78 2.08 -8.92
C LYS A 97 8.43 0.70 -9.03
N ASN A 98 9.39 0.41 -8.14
CA ASN A 98 10.20 -0.80 -8.15
C ASN A 98 10.25 -1.52 -6.79
N GLY A 99 9.59 -0.97 -5.76
CA GLY A 99 9.52 -1.51 -4.41
C GLY A 99 10.71 -1.09 -3.53
N TYR A 100 11.62 -0.27 -4.05
CA TYR A 100 12.88 0.05 -3.40
C TYR A 100 13.19 1.54 -3.39
N ASP A 101 13.18 2.18 -4.57
CA ASP A 101 13.46 3.60 -4.70
C ASP A 101 12.16 4.40 -4.50
N TRP A 102 12.16 5.29 -3.51
CA TRP A 102 11.02 6.15 -3.20
C TRP A 102 11.30 7.58 -3.62
N THR A 103 10.35 8.18 -4.33
CA THR A 103 10.41 9.58 -4.75
C THR A 103 9.19 10.33 -4.21
N ASN A 104 9.41 11.54 -3.72
CA ASN A 104 8.33 12.38 -3.24
C ASN A 104 7.64 13.10 -4.41
N TYR A 105 6.33 12.90 -4.51
CA TYR A 105 5.47 13.48 -5.55
C TYR A 105 4.20 14.03 -4.90
N ASN A 106 4.18 15.31 -4.56
CA ASN A 106 3.02 15.93 -3.93
C ASN A 106 2.11 16.63 -4.95
N PRO A 107 0.79 16.53 -4.82
CA PRO A 107 -0.13 17.36 -5.58
C PRO A 107 -0.05 18.83 -5.15
N THR A 108 -0.33 19.72 -6.09
CA THR A 108 -0.62 21.13 -5.77
C THR A 108 -2.09 21.23 -5.36
N TRP A 109 -2.34 21.32 -4.06
CA TRP A 109 -3.71 21.29 -3.53
C TRP A 109 -4.52 22.54 -3.83
N GLY A 110 -3.91 23.73 -3.89
CA GLY A 110 -4.64 24.99 -4.06
C GLY A 110 -5.57 25.34 -2.88
N ALA A 111 -5.25 24.83 -1.69
CA ALA A 111 -5.88 25.16 -0.41
C ALA A 111 -4.89 24.90 0.73
N THR A 112 -5.15 25.49 1.90
CA THR A 112 -4.45 25.14 3.14
C THR A 112 -4.89 23.76 3.61
N MET A 113 -3.92 22.91 3.93
CA MET A 113 -4.10 21.50 4.26
C MET A 113 -3.76 21.23 5.73
N TRP A 114 -4.41 20.22 6.34
CA TRP A 114 -4.39 19.98 7.79
C TRP A 114 -3.84 18.62 8.23
N GLY A 115 -3.46 17.75 7.29
CA GLY A 115 -2.91 16.43 7.60
C GLY A 115 -3.90 15.28 7.49
N ASP A 116 -3.51 14.12 8.00
CA ASP A 116 -4.21 12.84 7.85
C ASP A 116 -4.49 12.41 6.42
N PRO A 117 -3.43 12.28 5.62
CA PRO A 117 -3.60 11.80 4.28
C PRO A 117 -3.94 10.31 4.28
N VAL A 118 -4.87 9.93 3.44
CA VAL A 118 -5.19 8.53 3.13
C VAL A 118 -5.03 8.31 1.63
N THR A 119 -4.64 7.10 1.23
CA THR A 119 -4.39 6.75 -0.17
C THR A 119 -5.15 5.50 -0.60
N ALA A 120 -5.52 5.43 -1.87
CA ALA A 120 -6.13 4.23 -2.44
C ALA A 120 -5.72 4.08 -3.90
N TYR A 121 -5.54 2.83 -4.33
CA TYR A 121 -5.44 2.50 -5.75
C TYR A 121 -6.75 1.90 -6.23
N ASP A 122 -7.24 2.37 -7.39
CA ASP A 122 -8.34 1.69 -8.09
C ASP A 122 -7.85 0.48 -8.89
N SER A 123 -8.80 -0.28 -9.44
CA SER A 123 -8.50 -1.47 -10.25
C SER A 123 -7.77 -1.16 -11.56
N LEU A 124 -7.62 0.10 -11.97
CA LEU A 124 -6.88 0.52 -13.17
C LEU A 124 -5.45 0.98 -12.82
N GLY A 125 -5.10 1.04 -11.54
CA GLY A 125 -3.80 1.53 -11.07
C GLY A 125 -3.72 3.04 -10.96
N ASN A 126 -4.86 3.75 -10.92
CA ASN A 126 -4.85 5.16 -10.55
C ASN A 126 -4.69 5.29 -9.04
N LEU A 127 -3.78 6.16 -8.61
CA LEU A 127 -3.59 6.51 -7.21
C LEU A 127 -4.47 7.70 -6.85
N PHE A 128 -5.16 7.59 -5.73
CA PHE A 128 -5.91 8.65 -5.08
C PHE A 128 -5.26 8.97 -3.74
N VAL A 129 -5.16 10.26 -3.43
CA VAL A 129 -4.73 10.77 -2.13
C VAL A 129 -5.82 11.72 -1.65
N ASP A 130 -6.39 11.47 -0.48
CA ASP A 130 -7.35 12.36 0.18
C ASP A 130 -6.70 12.99 1.41
N ASN A 131 -6.92 14.29 1.61
CA ASN A 131 -6.30 15.04 2.70
C ASN A 131 -7.23 16.18 3.16
N MET A 132 -7.22 16.48 4.45
CA MET A 132 -8.10 17.48 5.05
C MET A 132 -7.69 18.91 4.70
N TYR A 133 -8.66 19.80 4.45
CA TYR A 133 -8.39 21.18 4.05
C TYR A 133 -9.25 22.22 4.78
N GLY A 134 -8.76 23.47 4.77
CA GLY A 134 -9.52 24.65 5.15
C GLY A 134 -8.62 25.84 5.53
N PRO A 135 -9.07 27.10 5.44
CA PRO A 135 -8.22 28.27 5.64
C PRO A 135 -7.81 28.51 7.10
N SER A 136 -8.68 28.19 8.06
CA SER A 136 -8.47 28.44 9.50
C SER A 136 -8.97 27.31 10.42
N SER A 137 -9.72 26.37 9.86
CA SER A 137 -10.21 25.15 10.49
C SER A 137 -10.50 24.14 9.39
N ILE A 138 -10.57 22.85 9.73
CA ILE A 138 -10.93 21.81 8.76
C ILE A 138 -12.39 21.97 8.35
N GLN A 139 -12.65 21.92 7.05
CA GLN A 139 -14.00 22.06 6.46
C GLN A 139 -14.42 20.82 5.66
N GLY A 140 -13.46 19.94 5.37
CA GLY A 140 -13.66 18.81 4.48
C GLY A 140 -12.34 18.24 4.00
N THR A 141 -12.42 17.50 2.89
CA THR A 141 -11.26 16.91 2.23
C THR A 141 -11.13 17.37 0.79
N ARG A 142 -9.91 17.25 0.25
CA ARG A 142 -9.66 17.28 -1.19
C ARG A 142 -9.08 15.95 -1.61
N ILE A 143 -9.45 15.50 -2.80
CA ILE A 143 -8.95 14.27 -3.41
C ILE A 143 -8.07 14.65 -4.59
N ALA A 144 -6.83 14.18 -4.58
CA ALA A 144 -5.90 14.24 -5.69
C ALA A 144 -5.81 12.88 -6.38
N LYS A 145 -5.89 12.85 -7.71
CA LYS A 145 -5.74 11.65 -8.54
C LYS A 145 -4.51 11.77 -9.43
N THR A 146 -3.73 10.70 -9.54
CA THR A 146 -2.68 10.53 -10.55
C THR A 146 -2.82 9.18 -11.26
N SER A 147 -2.47 9.15 -12.55
CA SER A 147 -2.41 7.94 -13.38
C SER A 147 -1.01 7.69 -13.95
N ASP A 148 -0.01 8.50 -13.57
CA ASP A 148 1.36 8.45 -14.08
C ASP A 148 2.41 8.28 -12.96
N GLY A 149 1.95 7.76 -11.81
CA GLY A 149 2.78 7.54 -10.63
C GLY A 149 3.28 8.85 -10.01
N GLY A 150 2.39 9.84 -9.92
CA GLY A 150 2.59 11.09 -9.19
C GLY A 150 3.21 12.25 -9.97
N THR A 151 3.43 12.11 -11.28
CA THR A 151 4.00 13.20 -12.09
C THR A 151 2.98 14.30 -12.36
N THR A 152 1.72 13.93 -12.63
CA THR A 152 0.60 14.87 -12.76
C THR A 152 -0.54 14.51 -11.83
N TRP A 153 -1.24 15.54 -11.37
CA TRP A 153 -2.32 15.43 -10.39
C TRP A 153 -3.55 16.23 -10.81
N MET A 154 -4.72 15.62 -10.70
CA MET A 154 -6.02 16.29 -10.75
C MET A 154 -6.58 16.39 -9.34
N VAL A 155 -6.98 17.58 -8.90
CA VAL A 155 -7.47 17.80 -7.52
C VAL A 155 -8.91 18.29 -7.53
N VAL A 156 -9.78 17.65 -6.74
CA VAL A 156 -11.18 18.02 -6.56
C VAL A 156 -11.54 18.13 -5.07
N ASN A 157 -12.68 18.75 -4.76
CA ASN A 157 -13.23 18.72 -3.40
C ASN A 157 -13.90 17.37 -3.14
N GLY A 158 -13.62 16.78 -1.97
CA GLY A 158 -14.19 15.52 -1.52
C GLY A 158 -15.31 15.72 -0.50
N ASN A 159 -15.13 15.13 0.67
CA ASN A 159 -16.08 15.14 1.77
C ASN A 159 -16.15 16.50 2.46
N THR A 160 -17.22 16.71 3.22
CA THR A 160 -17.34 17.81 4.19
C THR A 160 -17.31 17.21 5.59
N GLY A 161 -16.58 17.84 6.49
CA GLY A 161 -16.49 17.38 7.88
C GLY A 161 -15.32 18.01 8.62
N ASN A 162 -14.87 17.37 9.71
CA ASN A 162 -13.78 17.88 10.54
C ASN A 162 -12.62 16.89 10.67
N ASP A 163 -12.86 15.70 11.21
CA ASP A 163 -11.87 14.65 11.44
C ASP A 163 -12.61 13.37 11.90
N LYS A 164 -12.36 12.14 11.40
CA LYS A 164 -11.32 11.64 10.48
C LYS A 164 -11.88 11.33 9.09
N ASN A 165 -11.06 11.51 8.04
CA ASN A 165 -11.35 11.14 6.66
C ASN A 165 -10.92 9.70 6.33
N TRP A 166 -11.61 9.05 5.39
CA TRP A 166 -11.21 7.77 4.83
C TRP A 166 -11.67 7.63 3.39
N ILE A 167 -10.90 6.90 2.56
CA ILE A 167 -11.30 6.57 1.19
C ILE A 167 -11.13 5.10 0.87
N ALA A 168 -11.93 4.60 -0.06
CA ALA A 168 -11.78 3.28 -0.67
C ALA A 168 -12.18 3.35 -2.16
N ALA A 169 -11.38 2.74 -3.02
CA ALA A 169 -11.75 2.56 -4.42
C ALA A 169 -12.50 1.24 -4.59
N ASP A 170 -13.62 1.24 -5.31
CA ASP A 170 -14.27 0.00 -5.71
C ASP A 170 -13.46 -0.67 -6.83
N GLN A 171 -12.90 -1.83 -6.51
CA GLN A 171 -12.08 -2.64 -7.42
C GLN A 171 -12.87 -3.74 -8.14
N THR A 172 -14.20 -3.76 -7.97
CA THR A 172 -15.10 -4.75 -8.57
C THR A 172 -15.58 -4.31 -9.96
N THR A 173 -16.33 -5.19 -10.64
CA THR A 173 -17.06 -4.89 -11.88
C THR A 173 -18.55 -4.63 -11.64
N GLY A 174 -18.93 -4.33 -10.39
CA GLY A 174 -20.32 -4.12 -10.00
C GLY A 174 -20.93 -2.82 -10.57
N PRO A 175 -22.25 -2.60 -10.36
CA PRO A 175 -22.95 -1.40 -10.83
C PRO A 175 -22.40 -0.07 -10.29
N TYR A 176 -21.56 -0.14 -9.26
CA TYR A 176 -20.90 1.02 -8.66
C TYR A 176 -19.36 0.96 -8.76
N ALA A 177 -18.86 0.18 -9.71
CA ALA A 177 -17.45 0.18 -10.10
C ALA A 177 -17.00 1.56 -10.61
N ASN A 178 -15.69 1.80 -10.56
CA ASN A 178 -15.04 3.04 -10.98
C ASN A 178 -15.32 4.28 -10.12
N TYR A 179 -15.90 4.10 -8.93
CA TYR A 179 -16.02 5.16 -7.92
C TYR A 179 -14.95 5.03 -6.84
N ILE A 180 -14.58 6.19 -6.30
CA ILE A 180 -13.88 6.31 -5.02
C ILE A 180 -14.90 6.75 -3.99
N TYR A 181 -15.08 5.95 -2.94
CA TYR A 181 -15.93 6.26 -1.81
C TYR A 181 -15.12 6.98 -0.76
N GLY A 182 -15.64 8.10 -0.27
CA GLY A 182 -15.03 8.87 0.81
C GLY A 182 -16.00 9.05 1.96
N VAL A 183 -15.49 9.08 3.19
CA VAL A 183 -16.25 9.42 4.40
C VAL A 183 -15.44 10.38 5.25
N MET A 184 -16.14 11.25 5.98
CA MET A 184 -15.52 12.12 7.00
C MET A 184 -16.46 12.34 8.18
N THR A 185 -15.89 12.47 9.38
CA THR A 185 -16.65 12.67 10.64
C THR A 185 -16.41 14.07 11.25
N PRO A 186 -17.38 14.61 12.00
CA PRO A 186 -18.78 14.52 11.62
C PRO A 186 -18.92 15.03 10.17
N GLY A 187 -19.82 14.45 9.38
CA GLY A 187 -19.83 14.80 7.98
C GLY A 187 -20.70 13.90 7.13
N ASN A 188 -20.22 13.61 5.92
CA ASN A 188 -20.94 12.83 4.92
C ASN A 188 -20.12 11.68 4.36
N VAL A 189 -20.84 10.77 3.71
CA VAL A 189 -20.30 9.78 2.78
C VAL A 189 -20.53 10.30 1.36
N LYS A 190 -19.53 10.19 0.49
CA LYS A 190 -19.56 10.61 -0.91
C LYS A 190 -18.92 9.56 -1.81
N ARG A 191 -19.18 9.67 -3.12
CA ARG A 191 -18.51 8.92 -4.18
C ARG A 191 -18.16 9.84 -5.35
#